data_AF-A0A0Q0VW34-F1
#
_entry.id   AF-A0A0Q0VW34-F1
#
_cell.length_a   1.000
_cell.length_b   1.000
_cell.length_c   1.000
_cell.angle_alpha   90.00
_cell.angle_beta   90.00
_cell.angle_gamma   90.00
#
_symmetry.space_group_name_H-M   'P 1'
#
loop_
_entity.id
_entity.type
_entity.pdbx_description
1 polymer ?
#
loop_
_entity_poly.entity_id
_entity_poly.type
_entity_poly.pdbx_seq_one_letter_code
_entity_poly.pdbx_strand_id
1 'polypeptide(L)'
;MVENKSFLAALFDVSFSEFITTKLIKIIFVIGIVIAAIVALFFIIGAFVSSFWAGLGSLIISPIIFLIYVLIIRIWLELIIVIFKIAENSKIVAEK
;
A
#
# COMPACT_ATOMS: atom_id res chain seq x y z
N MET A 1 -6.73 -18.91 26.51
CA MET A 1 -7.72 -17.98 25.92
C MET A 1 -7.03 -17.33 24.75
N VAL A 2 -7.53 -17.54 23.53
CA VAL A 2 -6.89 -17.01 22.31
C VAL A 2 -7.03 -15.49 22.36
N GLU A 3 -5.94 -14.80 22.66
CA GLU A 3 -5.89 -13.34 22.64
C GLU A 3 -6.23 -12.88 21.22
N ASN A 4 -7.41 -12.30 21.06
CA ASN A 4 -7.68 -11.35 20.01
C ASN A 4 -6.75 -10.16 20.23
N LYS A 5 -5.47 -10.27 19.83
CA LYS A 5 -4.63 -9.08 19.65
C LYS A 5 -5.35 -8.24 18.61
N SER A 6 -6.03 -7.20 19.09
CA SER A 6 -6.79 -6.28 18.25
C SER A 6 -5.87 -5.75 17.14
N PHE A 7 -6.37 -5.65 15.91
CA PHE A 7 -5.60 -5.17 14.75
C PHE A 7 -4.82 -3.88 15.04
N LEU A 8 -5.39 -2.99 15.86
CA LEU A 8 -4.74 -1.76 16.32
C LEU A 8 -3.56 -2.05 17.26
N ALA A 9 -3.69 -3.01 18.17
CA ALA A 9 -2.59 -3.43 19.03
C ALA A 9 -1.43 -4.03 18.22
N ALA A 10 -1.73 -4.77 17.14
CA ALA A 10 -0.72 -5.27 16.21
C ALA A 10 -0.08 -4.16 15.34
N LEU A 11 -0.82 -3.11 14.98
CA LEU A 11 -0.31 -1.97 14.23
C LEU A 11 0.69 -1.13 15.05
N PHE A 12 0.50 -1.05 16.37
CA PHE A 12 1.40 -0.35 17.30
C PHE A 12 2.39 -1.29 18.01
N ASP A 13 2.50 -2.55 17.58
CA ASP A 13 3.47 -3.50 18.14
C ASP A 13 4.87 -3.22 17.57
N VAL A 14 5.61 -2.34 18.25
CA VAL A 14 6.98 -1.90 17.89
C VAL A 14 8.01 -3.04 18.00
N SER A 15 7.64 -4.19 18.57
CA SER A 15 8.56 -5.32 18.79
C SER A 15 8.81 -6.15 17.52
N PHE A 16 7.97 -6.05 16.48
CA PHE A 16 8.06 -6.84 15.23
C PHE A 16 8.34 -8.35 15.41
N SER A 17 7.99 -8.95 16.56
CA SER A 17 8.42 -10.32 16.91
C SER A 17 7.69 -11.40 16.11
N GLU A 18 6.52 -11.08 15.57
CA GLU A 18 5.81 -11.88 14.56
C GLU A 18 5.85 -11.18 13.20
N PHE A 19 5.95 -11.97 12.12
CA PHE A 19 5.82 -11.49 10.75
C PHE A 19 4.34 -11.16 10.43
N ILE A 20 3.81 -10.11 11.05
CA ILE A 20 2.41 -9.64 10.86
C ILE A 20 2.25 -8.93 9.49
N THR A 21 3.35 -8.68 8.78
CA THR A 21 3.35 -7.96 7.50
C THR A 21 2.38 -8.55 6.46
N THR A 22 2.27 -9.88 6.39
CA THR A 22 1.34 -10.56 5.47
C THR A 22 -0.13 -10.31 5.81
N LYS A 23 -0.47 -10.13 7.10
CA LYS A 23 -1.82 -9.78 7.57
C LYS A 23 -2.15 -8.30 7.32
N LEU A 24 -1.18 -7.40 7.51
CA LEU A 24 -1.37 -5.94 7.37
C LEU A 24 -1.46 -5.48 5.90
N ILE A 25 -1.00 -6.30 4.97
CA ILE A 25 -0.76 -5.85 3.60
C ILE A 25 -2.01 -5.36 2.85
N LYS A 26 -3.18 -5.94 3.15
CA LYS A 26 -4.46 -5.50 2.58
C LYS A 26 -4.78 -4.06 2.98
N ILE A 27 -4.45 -3.70 4.22
CA ILE A 27 -4.74 -2.38 4.78
C ILE A 27 -3.73 -1.37 4.27
N ILE A 28 -2.46 -1.75 4.17
CA ILE A 28 -1.42 -0.93 3.52
C ILE A 28 -1.81 -0.62 2.07
N PHE A 29 -2.32 -1.61 1.33
CA PHE A 29 -2.78 -1.41 -0.04
C PHE A 29 -3.94 -0.40 -0.12
N VAL A 30 -4.97 -0.57 0.71
CA VAL A 30 -6.12 0.36 0.74
C VAL A 30 -5.68 1.77 1.12
N ILE A 31 -4.83 1.92 2.14
CA ILE A 31 -4.28 3.22 2.54
C ILE A 31 -3.51 3.84 1.38
N GLY A 32 -2.68 3.06 0.67
CA GLY A 32 -1.93 3.55 -0.48
C GLY A 32 -2.83 4.00 -1.64
N ILE A 33 -3.93 3.32 -1.91
CA ILE A 33 -4.94 3.76 -2.89
C ILE A 33 -5.57 5.09 -2.46
N VAL A 34 -5.94 5.23 -1.19
CA VAL A 34 -6.55 6.45 -0.67
C VAL A 34 -5.58 7.63 -0.78
N ILE A 35 -4.31 7.43 -0.40
CA ILE A 35 -3.26 8.44 -0.55
C ILE A 35 -3.09 8.82 -2.03
N ALA A 36 -3.03 7.85 -2.93
CA ALA A 36 -2.91 8.11 -4.37
C ALA A 36 -4.08 8.94 -4.91
N ALA A 37 -5.31 8.65 -4.46
CA ALA A 37 -6.50 9.39 -4.86
C ALA A 37 -6.47 10.84 -4.33
N ILE A 38 -6.02 11.05 -3.10
CA ILE A 38 -5.87 12.38 -2.51
C ILE A 38 -4.81 13.18 -3.27
N VAL A 39 -3.65 12.59 -3.57
CA VAL A 39 -2.59 13.23 -4.36
C VAL A 39 -3.10 13.59 -5.76
N ALA A 40 -3.83 12.68 -6.42
CA ALA A 40 -4.44 12.92 -7.72
C ALA A 40 -5.42 14.12 -7.69
N LEU A 41 -6.24 14.24 -6.64
CA LEU A 41 -7.14 15.37 -6.44
C LEU A 41 -6.39 16.68 -6.23
N PHE A 42 -5.35 16.69 -5.37
CA PHE A 42 -4.52 17.88 -5.19
C PHE A 42 -3.87 18.33 -6.49
N PHE A 43 -3.40 17.39 -7.31
CA PHE A 43 -2.80 17.70 -8.61
C PHE A 43 -3.80 18.31 -9.58
N ILE A 44 -5.03 17.77 -9.62
CA ILE A 44 -6.11 18.32 -10.46
C ILE A 44 -6.46 19.75 -10.02
N ILE A 45 -6.70 19.94 -8.71
CA ILE A 45 -7.06 21.25 -8.15
C ILE A 45 -5.93 22.27 -8.40
N GLY A 46 -4.68 21.90 -8.11
CA GLY A 46 -3.52 22.77 -8.34
C GLY A 46 -3.36 23.17 -9.81
N ALA A 47 -3.64 22.26 -10.74
CA ALA A 47 -3.61 22.56 -12.17
C ALA A 47 -4.72 23.55 -12.58
N PHE A 48 -5.93 23.41 -12.04
CA PHE A 48 -7.03 24.36 -12.29
C PHE A 48 -6.76 25.76 -11.69
N VAL A 49 -6.07 25.83 -10.55
CA VAL A 49 -5.62 27.11 -9.98
C VAL A 49 -4.62 27.80 -10.89
N SER A 50 -3.77 27.05 -11.59
CA SER A 50 -2.80 27.60 -12.54
C SER A 50 -3.44 28.10 -13.83
N SER A 51 -4.25 27.28 -14.51
CA SER A 51 -5.02 27.70 -15.68
C SER A 51 -6.11 26.69 -16.05
N PHE A 52 -7.13 27.15 -16.78
CA PHE A 52 -8.21 26.29 -17.28
C PHE A 52 -7.68 25.13 -18.16
N TRP A 53 -6.78 25.44 -19.10
CA TRP A 53 -6.21 24.44 -20.00
C TRP A 53 -5.33 23.41 -19.28
N ALA A 54 -4.56 23.84 -18.27
CA ALA A 54 -3.78 22.92 -17.44
C ALA A 54 -4.69 22.00 -16.61
N GLY A 55 -5.78 22.53 -16.04
CA GLY A 55 -6.78 21.73 -15.33
C GLY A 55 -7.46 20.68 -16.22
N LEU A 56 -7.80 21.04 -17.46
CA LEU A 56 -8.38 20.09 -18.40
C LEU A 56 -7.39 18.97 -18.78
N GLY A 57 -6.12 19.32 -19.00
CA GLY A 57 -5.06 18.33 -19.24
C GLY A 57 -4.83 17.41 -18.04
N SER A 58 -4.82 17.96 -16.83
CA SER A 58 -4.62 17.18 -15.60
C SER A 58 -5.77 16.20 -15.33
N LEU A 59 -7.00 16.50 -15.76
CA LEU A 59 -8.15 15.60 -15.60
C LEU A 59 -7.99 14.29 -16.38
N ILE A 60 -7.25 14.31 -17.50
CA ILE A 60 -6.95 13.13 -18.31
C ILE A 60 -5.69 12.42 -17.80
N ILE A 61 -4.66 13.19 -17.44
CA ILE A 61 -3.35 12.67 -17.03
C ILE A 61 -3.39 12.08 -15.61
N SER A 62 -4.10 12.71 -14.68
CA SER A 62 -4.14 12.33 -13.27
C SER A 62 -4.71 10.92 -13.03
N PRO A 63 -5.82 10.48 -13.68
CA PRO A 63 -6.28 9.09 -13.59
C PRO A 63 -5.26 8.07 -14.09
N ILE A 64 -4.50 8.39 -15.14
CA ILE A 64 -3.46 7.51 -15.68
C ILE A 64 -2.32 7.36 -14.67
N ILE A 65 -1.85 8.47 -14.11
CA ILE A 65 -0.82 8.47 -13.05
C ILE A 65 -1.31 7.71 -11.82
N PHE A 66 -2.56 7.91 -11.40
CA PHE A 66 -3.17 7.19 -10.28
C PHE A 66 -3.15 5.68 -10.52
N LEU A 67 -3.59 5.21 -11.69
CA LEU A 67 -3.58 3.79 -12.03
C LEU A 67 -2.17 3.20 -12.03
N ILE A 68 -1.20 3.92 -12.59
CA ILE A 68 0.21 3.50 -12.58
C ILE A 68 0.72 3.38 -11.13
N TYR A 69 0.43 4.36 -10.28
CA TYR A 69 0.82 4.33 -8.87
C TYR A 69 0.19 3.14 -8.12
N VAL A 70 -1.11 2.90 -8.33
CA VAL A 70 -1.83 1.75 -7.73
C VAL A 70 -1.26 0.42 -8.23
N LEU A 71 -0.85 0.33 -9.49
CA LEU A 71 -0.18 -0.85 -10.03
C LEU A 71 1.19 -1.06 -9.38
N ILE A 72 1.98 0.00 -9.25
CA ILE A 72 3.30 -0.04 -8.62
C ILE A 72 3.17 -0.54 -7.18
N ILE A 73 2.30 0.06 -6.35
CA ILE A 73 2.13 -0.37 -4.96
C ILE A 73 1.66 -1.83 -4.89
N ARG A 74 0.81 -2.29 -5.82
CA ARG A 74 0.39 -3.69 -5.88
C ARG A 74 1.60 -4.62 -6.10
N ILE A 75 2.43 -4.33 -7.09
CA ILE A 75 3.63 -5.14 -7.40
C ILE A 75 4.58 -5.17 -6.21
N TRP A 76 4.82 -4.02 -5.57
CA TRP A 76 5.66 -3.93 -4.38
C TRP A 76 5.14 -4.77 -3.22
N LEU A 77 3.84 -4.72 -2.94
CA LEU A 77 3.24 -5.52 -1.87
C LEU A 77 3.27 -7.01 -2.21
N GLU A 78 3.02 -7.40 -3.45
CA GLU A 78 3.17 -8.79 -3.90
C GLU A 78 4.62 -9.29 -3.69
N LEU A 79 5.63 -8.49 -4.03
CA LEU A 79 7.04 -8.81 -3.80
C LEU A 79 7.34 -9.00 -2.30
N ILE A 80 6.83 -8.11 -1.44
CA ILE A 80 7.00 -8.22 0.00
C ILE A 80 6.41 -9.54 0.53
N ILE A 81 5.21 -9.92 0.11
CA ILE A 81 4.61 -11.21 0.50
C ILE A 81 5.48 -12.37 0.07
N VAL A 82 5.97 -12.36 -1.18
CA VAL A 82 6.82 -13.43 -1.71
C VAL A 82 8.08 -13.61 -0.86
N ILE A 83 8.75 -12.53 -0.48
CA ILE A 83 9.94 -12.58 0.37
C ILE A 83 9.61 -13.19 1.73
N PHE A 84 8.54 -12.75 2.39
CA PHE A 84 8.14 -13.32 3.68
C PHE A 84 7.77 -14.80 3.58
N LYS A 85 7.10 -15.20 2.50
CA LYS A 85 6.71 -16.59 2.26
C LYS A 85 7.91 -17.49 1.98
N ILE A 86 8.94 -16.98 1.31
CA ILE A 86 10.22 -17.69 1.13
C ILE A 86 10.89 -17.88 2.49
N ALA A 87 10.97 -16.83 3.32
CA ALA A 87 11.60 -16.92 4.64
C ALA A 87 10.89 -17.93 5.56
N GLU A 88 9.56 -18.00 5.50
CA GLU A 88 8.76 -18.99 6.23
C GLU A 88 9.04 -20.42 5.74
N ASN A 89 9.06 -20.64 4.41
CA ASN A 89 9.37 -21.93 3.84
C ASN A 89 10.80 -22.40 4.14
N SER A 90 11.78 -21.50 4.20
CA SER A 90 13.16 -21.84 4.57
C SER A 90 13.27 -22.35 6.00
N LYS A 91 12.47 -21.83 6.94
CA LYS A 91 12.44 -22.34 8.32
C LYS A 91 11.94 -23.78 8.38
N ILE A 92 10.90 -24.10 7.60
CA ILE A 92 10.31 -25.46 7.54
C ILE A 92 11.33 -26.50 7.02
N VAL A 93 12.19 -26.12 6.07
CA VAL A 93 13.21 -27.03 5.53
C VAL A 93 14.38 -27.23 6.51
N ALA A 94 14.72 -26.22 7.32
CA ALA A 94 15.79 -26.33 8.31
C ALA A 94 15.42 -27.15 9.57
N GLU A 95 14.12 -27.30 9.85
CA GLU A 95 13.61 -28.13 10.96
C GLU A 95 13.39 -29.61 10.57
N LYS A 96 13.64 -29.99 9.31
CA LYS A 96 13.63 -31.39 8.84
C LYS A 96 15.03 -31.95 8.70
#